data_AF-R7LXG6-F1
#
_entry.id   AF-R7LXG6-F1
#
_cell.length_a   1.000
_cell.length_b   1.000
_cell.length_c   1.000
_cell.angle_alpha   90.00
_cell.angle_beta   90.00
_cell.angle_gamma   90.00
#
_symmetry.space_group_name_H-M   'P 1'
#
loop_
_entity.id
_entity.type
_entity.pdbx_description
1 polymer ?
#
loop_
_entity_poly.entity_id
_entity_poly.type
_entity_poly.pdbx_seq_one_letter_code
_entity_poly.pdbx_strand_id
1 'polypeptide(L)'
;MINTLAKQDLINRNYNHIYAHEMAHKSAGGQFAGAISIERNSEGIPVSGHVPIQMPTLNKKNPQQTIDHANTVIRAAMAPSDPSGQDYKVANQASQIKMQAQALKNKNQGKKLDVQA
;
A
#
# COMPACT_ATOMS: atom_id res chain seq x y z
N MET A 1 -36.06 2.19 20.28
CA MET A 1 -35.63 3.33 19.44
C MET A 1 -34.14 3.50 19.61
N ILE A 2 -33.33 3.25 18.58
CA ILE A 2 -31.91 3.56 18.62
C ILE A 2 -31.81 5.10 18.66
N ASN A 3 -31.13 5.64 19.66
CA ASN A 3 -30.94 7.07 19.82
C ASN A 3 -30.17 7.61 18.59
N THR A 4 -30.88 8.30 17.69
CA THR A 4 -30.38 8.72 16.37
C THR A 4 -29.12 9.56 16.46
N LEU A 5 -28.97 10.34 17.54
CA LEU A 5 -27.76 11.12 17.83
C LEU A 5 -26.55 10.22 18.10
N ALA A 6 -26.72 9.18 18.93
CA ALA A 6 -25.64 8.22 19.22
C ALA A 6 -25.23 7.44 17.96
N LYS A 7 -26.19 7.12 17.08
CA LYS A 7 -25.91 6.48 15.78
C LYS A 7 -25.12 7.41 14.86
N GLN A 8 -25.49 8.69 14.78
CA GLN A 8 -24.78 9.66 13.94
C GLN A 8 -23.34 9.91 14.43
N ASP A 9 -23.16 9.98 15.75
CA ASP A 9 -21.83 10.09 16.35
C ASP A 9 -20.95 8.88 16.01
N LEU A 10 -21.51 7.68 16.07
CA LEU A 10 -20.82 6.46 15.68
C LEU A 10 -20.42 6.46 14.20
N ILE A 11 -21.33 6.87 13.31
CA ILE A 11 -21.05 7.00 11.88
C ILE A 11 -19.88 7.96 11.65
N ASN A 12 -19.93 9.15 12.24
CA ASN A 12 -18.91 10.18 12.05
C ASN A 12 -17.55 9.73 12.59
N ARG A 13 -17.52 9.12 13.78
CA ARG A 13 -16.28 8.63 14.40
C ARG A 13 -15.64 7.53 13.55
N ASN A 14 -16.41 6.52 13.15
CA ASN A 14 -15.89 5.43 12.32
C ASN A 14 -15.45 5.93 10.95
N TYR A 15 -16.23 6.82 10.32
CA TYR A 15 -15.87 7.41 9.03
C TYR A 15 -14.53 8.13 9.12
N ASN A 16 -14.35 9.00 10.11
CA ASN A 16 -13.12 9.78 10.25
C ASN A 16 -11.90 8.89 10.51
N HIS A 17 -12.06 7.85 11.33
CA HIS A 17 -10.99 6.89 11.62
C HIS A 17 -10.56 6.14 10.35
N ILE A 18 -11.53 5.52 9.65
CA ILE A 18 -11.27 4.76 8.42
C ILE A 18 -10.70 5.70 7.35
N TYR A 19 -11.30 6.87 7.15
CA TYR A 19 -10.85 7.81 6.14
C TYR A 19 -9.41 8.29 6.40
N ALA A 20 -9.04 8.59 7.66
CA ALA A 20 -7.67 8.98 7.99
C ALA A 20 -6.66 7.86 7.71
N HIS A 21 -7.02 6.61 8.06
CA HIS A 21 -6.22 5.43 7.76
C HIS A 21 -6.02 5.25 6.24
N GLU A 22 -7.10 5.23 5.48
CA GLU A 22 -7.05 5.10 4.01
C GLU A 22 -6.34 6.29 3.34
N MET A 23 -6.50 7.50 3.86
CA MET A 23 -5.81 8.69 3.35
C MET A 23 -4.29 8.60 3.54
N ALA A 24 -3.82 7.98 4.62
CA ALA A 24 -2.39 7.74 4.83
C ALA A 24 -1.81 6.83 3.74
N HIS A 25 -2.49 5.71 3.44
CA HIS A 25 -2.12 4.84 2.32
C HIS A 25 -2.08 5.59 1.00
N LYS A 26 -3.14 6.34 0.70
CA LYS A 26 -3.27 7.09 -0.55
C LYS A 26 -2.16 8.13 -0.72
N SER A 27 -1.92 8.93 0.32
CA SER A 27 -0.89 9.97 0.30
C SER A 27 0.51 9.38 0.11
N ALA A 28 0.80 8.26 0.77
CA ALA A 28 2.11 7.62 0.66
C ALA A 28 2.29 6.86 -0.66
N GLY A 29 1.24 6.23 -1.20
CA GLY A 29 1.28 5.50 -2.47
C GLY A 29 1.32 6.40 -3.71
N GLY A 30 0.83 7.64 -3.61
CA GLY A 30 0.87 8.61 -4.70
C GLY A 30 0.22 8.04 -5.96
N GLN A 31 0.96 8.05 -7.08
CA GLN A 31 0.46 7.52 -8.36
C GLN A 31 0.15 6.02 -8.35
N PHE A 32 0.68 5.25 -7.40
CA PHE A 32 0.44 3.81 -7.28
C PHE A 32 -0.74 3.50 -6.36
N ALA A 33 -1.31 4.49 -5.67
CA ALA A 33 -2.52 4.34 -4.89
C ALA A 33 -3.76 4.75 -5.68
N GLY A 34 -4.82 3.96 -5.58
CA GLY A 34 -6.11 4.27 -6.20
C GLY A 34 -7.01 5.16 -5.34
N ALA A 35 -8.32 5.07 -5.60
CA ALA A 35 -9.33 5.78 -4.83
C ALA A 35 -9.55 5.13 -3.45
N ILE A 36 -9.94 5.95 -2.48
CA ILE A 36 -10.39 5.49 -1.16
C ILE A 36 -11.80 4.91 -1.31
N SER A 37 -11.99 3.69 -0.85
CA SER A 37 -13.30 3.04 -0.75
C SER A 37 -13.64 2.84 0.73
N ILE A 38 -14.89 3.10 1.12
CA ILE A 38 -15.37 2.91 2.49
C ILE A 38 -16.64 2.07 2.44
N GLU A 39 -16.57 0.91 3.08
CA GLU A 39 -17.66 -0.04 3.20
C GLU A 39 -18.51 0.29 4.42
N ARG A 40 -19.83 0.18 4.24
CA ARG A 40 -20.84 0.45 5.26
C ARG A 40 -21.71 -0.77 5.46
N ASN A 41 -22.15 -1.01 6.69
CA ASN A 41 -23.11 -2.07 7.00
C ASN A 41 -24.54 -1.69 6.58
N SER A 42 -25.51 -2.59 6.81
CA SER A 42 -26.93 -2.38 6.53
C SER A 42 -27.55 -1.17 7.26
N GLU A 43 -26.90 -0.69 8.32
CA GLU A 43 -27.33 0.47 9.08
C GLU A 43 -26.68 1.78 8.61
N GLY A 44 -25.79 1.74 7.62
CA GLY A 44 -25.04 2.88 7.09
C GLY A 44 -23.79 3.26 7.87
N ILE A 45 -23.40 2.46 8.87
CA ILE A 45 -22.21 2.69 9.69
C ILE A 45 -20.97 2.21 8.92
N PRO A 46 -19.92 3.04 8.77
CA PRO A 46 -18.64 2.63 8.21
C PRO A 46 -18.01 1.52 9.05
N VAL A 47 -17.61 0.43 8.39
CA VAL A 47 -17.04 -0.76 9.05
C VAL A 47 -15.67 -1.16 8.50
N SER A 48 -15.36 -0.78 7.26
CA SER A 48 -14.08 -1.09 6.63
C SER A 48 -13.73 -0.03 5.58
N GLY A 49 -12.45 0.06 5.24
CA GLY A 49 -11.94 0.87 4.14
C GLY A 49 -10.88 0.10 3.37
N HIS A 50 -10.62 0.54 2.13
CA HIS A 50 -9.44 0.09 1.41
C HIS A 50 -8.97 1.13 0.39
N VAL A 51 -7.67 1.17 0.16
CA VAL A 51 -7.02 1.84 -0.96
C VAL A 51 -6.25 0.78 -1.75
N PRO A 52 -6.60 0.53 -3.02
CA PRO A 52 -5.83 -0.41 -3.83
C PRO A 52 -4.45 0.20 -4.12
N ILE A 53 -3.39 -0.51 -3.73
CA ILE A 53 -2.01 -0.14 -4.03
C ILE A 53 -1.52 -1.06 -5.15
N GLN A 54 -1.08 -0.46 -6.25
CA GLN A 54 -0.53 -1.20 -7.38
C GLN A 54 0.79 -1.86 -6.98
N MET A 55 0.86 -3.18 -7.14
CA MET A 55 2.09 -3.92 -6.83
C MET A 55 3.15 -3.72 -7.92
N PRO A 56 4.45 -3.65 -7.55
CA PRO A 56 5.53 -3.65 -8.52
C PRO A 56 5.55 -4.95 -9.31
N THR A 57 5.84 -4.86 -10.60
CA THR A 57 6.15 -6.05 -11.43
C THR A 57 7.64 -6.09 -11.69
N LEU A 58 8.25 -7.28 -11.60
CA LEU A 58 9.69 -7.44 -11.78
C LEU A 58 10.12 -7.12 -13.21
N ASN A 59 10.78 -5.97 -13.40
CA ASN A 59 11.35 -5.56 -14.66
C ASN A 59 12.82 -6.00 -14.76
N LYS A 60 13.08 -7.04 -15.56
CA LYS A 60 14.44 -7.58 -15.75
C LYS A 60 15.40 -6.61 -16.47
N LYS A 61 14.86 -5.72 -17.31
CA LYS A 61 15.64 -4.72 -18.08
C LYS A 61 15.99 -3.51 -17.21
N ASN A 62 15.08 -3.12 -16.32
CA ASN A 62 15.28 -2.02 -15.39
C ASN A 62 14.91 -2.45 -13.95
N PRO A 63 15.79 -3.21 -13.26
CA PRO A 63 15.52 -3.64 -11.90
C PRO A 63 15.45 -2.47 -10.91
N GLN A 64 16.11 -1.34 -11.20
CA GLN A 64 16.04 -0.16 -10.34
C GLN A 64 14.63 0.40 -10.24
N GLN A 65 13.92 0.51 -11.38
CA GLN A 65 12.51 0.92 -11.39
C GLN A 65 11.63 0.01 -10.53
N THR A 66 11.91 -1.29 -10.51
CA THR A 66 11.16 -2.24 -9.66
C THR A 66 11.44 -2.00 -8.18
N ILE A 67 12.70 -1.73 -7.81
CA ILE A 67 13.11 -1.41 -6.44
C ILE A 67 12.42 -0.13 -5.96
N ASP A 68 12.40 0.91 -6.78
CA ASP A 68 11.82 2.21 -6.42
C ASP A 68 10.29 2.12 -6.27
N HIS A 69 9.62 1.39 -7.17
CA HIS A 69 8.21 1.10 -7.06
C HIS A 69 7.91 0.26 -5.80
N ALA A 70 8.68 -0.82 -5.55
CA ALA A 70 8.51 -1.63 -4.36
C ALA A 70 8.69 -0.85 -3.06
N ASN A 71 9.69 0.05 -2.99
CA ASN A 71 9.88 0.93 -1.85
C ASN A 71 8.67 1.86 -1.63
N THR A 72 8.07 2.36 -2.70
CA THR A 72 6.86 3.18 -2.60
C THR A 72 5.68 2.38 -2.07
N VAL A 73 5.48 1.15 -2.55
CA VAL A 73 4.41 0.28 -2.06
C VAL A 73 4.60 -0.11 -0.59
N ILE A 74 5.82 -0.43 -0.17
CA ILE A 74 6.13 -0.73 1.24
C ILE A 74 5.79 0.48 2.11
N ARG A 75 6.25 1.68 1.73
CA ARG A 75 5.97 2.92 2.44
C ARG A 75 4.47 3.23 2.47
N ALA A 76 3.76 2.97 1.38
CA ALA A 76 2.32 3.17 1.30
C ALA A 76 1.55 2.24 2.23
N ALA A 77 1.86 0.95 2.20
CA ALA A 77 1.25 -0.04 3.06
C ALA A 77 1.56 0.22 4.55
N MET A 78 2.77 0.67 4.89
CA MET A 78 3.13 0.96 6.29
C MET A 78 2.85 2.41 6.72
N ALA A 79 2.13 3.20 5.92
CA ALA A 79 1.89 4.63 6.18
C ALA A 79 0.96 4.92 7.37
N PRO A 80 -0.13 4.18 7.61
CA PRO A 80 -0.99 4.44 8.76
C PRO A 80 -0.27 4.17 10.08
N SER A 81 -0.71 4.82 11.16
CA SER A 81 -0.19 4.57 12.51
C SER A 81 -0.54 3.19 13.06
N ASP A 82 -1.59 2.56 12.51
CA ASP A 82 -2.14 1.28 12.92
C ASP A 82 -2.30 0.31 11.73
N PRO A 83 -1.20 -0.06 11.02
CA PRO A 83 -1.32 -0.92 9.82
C PRO A 83 -2.03 -2.24 10.14
N SER A 84 -2.93 -2.64 9.25
CA SER A 84 -3.69 -3.88 9.36
C SER A 84 -2.87 -5.10 8.92
N GLY A 85 -3.39 -6.30 9.21
CA GLY A 85 -2.80 -7.55 8.72
C GLY A 85 -2.71 -7.63 7.19
N GLN A 86 -3.61 -6.95 6.46
CA GLN A 86 -3.57 -6.89 5.00
C GLN A 86 -2.44 -5.98 4.51
N ASP A 87 -2.19 -4.87 5.20
CA ASP A 87 -1.13 -3.93 4.85
C ASP A 87 0.25 -4.55 5.02
N TYR A 88 0.44 -5.29 6.10
CA TYR A 88 1.67 -6.07 6.28
C TYR A 88 1.87 -7.09 5.16
N LYS A 89 0.81 -7.75 4.65
CA LYS A 89 0.93 -8.66 3.51
C LYS A 89 1.38 -7.94 2.25
N VAL A 90 0.80 -6.77 1.95
CA VAL A 90 1.19 -5.93 0.81
C VAL A 90 2.66 -5.49 0.93
N ALA A 91 3.07 -5.00 2.10
CA ALA A 91 4.45 -4.61 2.38
C ALA A 91 5.44 -5.79 2.23
N ASN A 92 5.07 -6.98 2.74
CA ASN A 92 5.89 -8.19 2.64
C ASN A 92 6.03 -8.65 1.20
N GLN A 93 4.94 -8.67 0.43
CA GLN A 93 4.97 -9.06 -0.98
C GLN A 93 5.83 -8.07 -1.81
N ALA A 94 5.71 -6.76 -1.56
CA ALA A 94 6.55 -5.76 -2.21
C ALA A 94 8.03 -5.92 -1.82
N SER A 95 8.31 -6.28 -0.56
CA SER A 95 9.68 -6.58 -0.10
C SER A 95 10.28 -7.79 -0.79
N GLN A 96 9.51 -8.85 -1.05
CA GLN A 96 9.98 -10.01 -1.82
C GLN A 96 10.36 -9.62 -3.25
N ILE A 97 9.53 -8.81 -3.92
CA ILE A 97 9.80 -8.33 -5.28
C ILE A 97 11.04 -7.41 -5.29
N LYS A 98 11.19 -6.55 -4.28
CA LYS A 98 12.39 -5.73 -4.09
C LYS A 98 13.66 -6.57 -4.01
N MET A 99 13.65 -7.65 -3.22
CA MET A 99 14.82 -8.54 -3.11
C MET A 99 15.16 -9.22 -4.44
N GLN A 100 14.16 -9.67 -5.19
CA GLN A 100 14.36 -10.24 -6.53
C GLN A 100 14.98 -9.21 -7.49
N ALA A 101 14.48 -7.97 -7.47
CA ALA A 101 15.02 -6.90 -8.29
C ALA A 101 16.45 -6.51 -7.91
N GLN A 102 16.78 -6.48 -6.61
CA GLN A 102 18.14 -6.25 -6.12
C GLN A 102 19.11 -7.34 -6.60
N ALA A 103 18.70 -8.61 -6.54
CA ALA A 103 19.49 -9.72 -7.06
C ALA A 103 19.76 -9.59 -8.57
N LEU A 104 18.76 -9.16 -9.36
CA LEU A 104 18.94 -8.90 -10.79
C LEU A 104 19.86 -7.71 -11.06
N LYS A 105 19.71 -6.62 -10.30
CA LYS A 105 20.58 -5.44 -10.41
C LYS A 105 22.06 -5.82 -10.21
N ASN A 106 22.35 -6.59 -9.17
CA ASN A 106 23.72 -7.02 -8.86
C ASN A 106 24.30 -7.93 -9.96
N LYS A 107 23.51 -8.88 -10.49
CA LYS A 107 23.93 -9.73 -11.62
C LYS A 107 24.25 -8.92 -12.88
N ASN A 108 23.45 -7.90 -13.19
CA ASN A 108 23.67 -7.06 -14.35
C ASN A 108 24.93 -6.18 -14.20
N GLN A 109 25.28 -5.77 -12.98
CA GLN A 109 26.53 -5.07 -12.71
C GLN A 109 27.74 -5.98 -12.89
N GLY A 110 27.70 -7.21 -12.38
CA GLY A 110 28.77 -8.19 -12.57
C GLY A 110 29.03 -8.51 -14.05
N LYS A 111 27.98 -8.68 -14.86
CA LYS A 111 28.11 -8.90 -16.31
C LYS A 111 28.69 -7.71 -17.07
N LYS A 112 28.44 -6.47 -16.63
CA LYS A 112 29.02 -5.28 -17.28
C LYS A 112 30.52 -5.17 -17.04
N LEU A 113 31.00 -5.60 -15.88
CA LEU A 113 32.43 -5.60 -15.55
C LEU A 113 33.20 -6.65 -16.37
N ASP A 114 32.58 -7.81 -16.64
CA ASP A 114 33.20 -8.92 -17.37
C ASP A 114 33.32 -8.68 -18.89
N VAL A 115 32.43 -7.86 -19.47
CA VAL A 115 32.46 -7.51 -20.91
C VAL A 115 33.47 -6.39 -21.22
N GLN A 116 34.04 -5.75 -20.19
CA GLN A 116 35.01 -4.66 -20.32
C GLN A 116 36.47 -5.10 -20.09
N ALA A 117 36.72 -6.39 -19.91
CA ALA A 117 38.06 -6.98 -19.72
C ALA A 117 38.62 -7.59 -21.01
#